data_AF-A0A955YZ27-F1
#
_entry.id   AF-A0A955YZ27-F1
#
_cell.length_a   1.000
_cell.length_b   1.000
_cell.length_c   1.000
_cell.angle_alpha   90.00
_cell.angle_beta   90.00
_cell.angle_gamma   90.00
#
_symmetry.space_group_name_H-M   'P 1'
#
loop_
_entity.id
_entity.type
_entity.pdbx_description
1 polymer ?
#
loop_
_entity_poly.entity_id
_entity_poly.type
_entity_poly.pdbx_seq_one_letter_code
_entity_poly.pdbx_strand_id
1 'polypeptide(L)'
;GGEEVTGARALTLLTVATCVTLSCAEPAPQPVVPSPPPATTSAPPPATDTPDAGAAATSPAGSRRVVAIDVSSKGNRLVASGGPCVEITRAGRDDVSAFSEKHVRCIGAGRVRALLDDIDRAIGGASLSEVAPGGAPAQPDGVRVTLDPGGPRTVQAPDALRAVNKVVESFRSTLLSERPRVGRPVAGGWTSLRVMGPAALAGRADGVLDVEITSGGGYVCELVSRDDQGASRQTQGGEVTPEVASELLGRALANAKPSTAPPGPVTVRGLKGEAATVLAPASTTAALDATATFLTKAGGACAAELRRTAETPLDKAKRAAAAGKHADVRRLLTPSVLEGKGKADAAEVKLLRAACEALKDSKCLIRLKEKHP
;
A
#
# COMPACT_ATOMS: atom_id res chain seq x y z
N GLY A 1 24.11 7.34 -61.45
CA GLY A 1 22.65 7.26 -61.29
C GLY A 1 22.26 5.82 -61.47
N GLY A 2 21.75 5.20 -60.42
CA GLY A 2 21.42 3.77 -60.39
C GLY A 2 20.38 3.53 -59.30
N GLU A 3 19.13 3.85 -59.64
CA GLU A 3 17.93 3.15 -59.15
C GLU A 3 17.85 1.82 -59.93
N GLU A 4 17.32 0.70 -59.43
CA GLU A 4 16.10 0.53 -58.66
C GLU A 4 16.16 -0.88 -58.00
N VAL A 5 15.78 -0.98 -56.73
CA VAL A 5 15.73 -2.23 -55.96
C VAL A 5 14.27 -2.62 -55.77
N THR A 6 13.82 -3.66 -56.48
CA THR A 6 12.54 -4.35 -56.22
C THR A 6 12.78 -5.59 -55.37
N GLY A 7 12.32 -5.56 -54.12
CA GLY A 7 12.31 -6.70 -53.20
C GLY A 7 11.00 -6.75 -52.43
N ALA A 8 10.03 -7.51 -52.96
CA ALA A 8 8.74 -7.75 -52.36
C ALA A 8 8.86 -8.69 -51.14
N ARG A 9 8.32 -8.28 -49.99
CA ARG A 9 7.96 -9.17 -48.87
C ARG A 9 6.50 -8.94 -48.51
N ALA A 10 5.66 -9.86 -48.95
CA ALA A 10 4.30 -10.03 -48.45
C ALA A 10 4.37 -10.70 -47.07
N LEU A 11 3.87 -10.02 -46.04
CA LEU A 11 3.60 -10.63 -44.73
C LEU A 11 2.10 -10.57 -44.47
N THR A 12 1.51 -11.76 -44.46
CA THR A 12 0.10 -12.04 -44.22
C THR A 12 -0.27 -11.75 -42.77
N LEU A 13 -1.14 -10.77 -42.53
CA LEU A 13 -1.73 -10.47 -41.23
C LEU A 13 -3.11 -11.14 -41.16
N LEU A 14 -3.19 -12.26 -40.44
CA LEU A 14 -4.45 -12.91 -40.06
C LEU A 14 -5.16 -12.03 -39.01
N THR A 15 -6.31 -11.49 -39.39
CA THR A 15 -7.22 -10.76 -38.49
C THR A 15 -8.44 -11.65 -38.29
N VAL A 16 -8.60 -12.24 -37.10
CA VAL A 16 -9.84 -12.97 -36.73
C VAL A 16 -10.70 -12.03 -35.90
N ALA A 17 -11.64 -11.38 -36.58
CA ALA A 17 -12.78 -10.71 -35.97
C ALA A 17 -13.87 -11.77 -35.72
N THR A 18 -14.28 -11.94 -34.46
CA THR A 18 -15.51 -12.67 -34.13
C THR A 18 -16.53 -11.65 -33.63
N CYS A 19 -17.44 -11.28 -34.53
CA CYS A 19 -18.72 -10.67 -34.21
C CYS A 19 -19.59 -11.71 -33.48
N VAL A 20 -20.04 -11.39 -32.27
CA VAL A 20 -21.21 -12.04 -31.67
C VAL A 20 -22.27 -10.97 -31.51
N THR A 21 -23.20 -10.98 -32.46
CA THR A 21 -24.50 -10.34 -32.35
C THR A 21 -25.38 -11.21 -31.45
N LEU A 22 -25.79 -10.72 -30.28
CA LEU A 22 -26.98 -11.24 -29.62
C LEU A 22 -28.04 -10.15 -29.45
N SER A 23 -29.15 -10.47 -30.11
CA SER A 23 -30.45 -9.84 -30.19
C SER A 23 -31.00 -9.29 -28.88
N CYS A 24 -31.66 -8.13 -29.00
CA CYS A 24 -32.68 -7.68 -28.08
C CYS A 24 -33.86 -8.67 -28.09
N ALA A 25 -34.37 -9.01 -26.91
CA ALA A 25 -35.67 -9.64 -26.73
C ALA A 25 -36.35 -9.03 -25.49
N GLU A 26 -37.58 -8.57 -25.74
CA GLU A 26 -38.54 -7.91 -24.86
C GLU A 26 -39.04 -8.86 -23.75
N PRO A 27 -39.27 -8.42 -22.50
CA PRO A 27 -39.84 -9.30 -21.47
C PRO A 27 -41.37 -9.31 -21.52
N ALA A 28 -41.93 -10.47 -21.85
CA ALA A 28 -43.35 -10.79 -21.67
C ALA A 28 -43.68 -11.02 -20.18
N PRO A 29 -44.96 -10.86 -19.75
CA PRO A 29 -45.34 -10.68 -18.35
C PRO A 29 -45.36 -11.98 -17.55
N GLN A 30 -45.02 -11.89 -16.26
CA GLN A 30 -45.02 -13.03 -15.34
C GLN A 30 -46.42 -13.46 -14.92
N PRO A 31 -46.68 -14.77 -14.72
CA PRO A 31 -47.89 -15.25 -14.10
C PRO A 31 -47.85 -15.08 -12.57
N VAL A 32 -48.92 -14.51 -12.03
CA VAL A 32 -49.20 -14.37 -10.60
C VAL A 32 -49.44 -15.76 -9.99
N VAL A 33 -48.66 -16.14 -8.97
CA VAL A 33 -48.93 -17.32 -8.14
C VAL A 33 -49.43 -16.86 -6.77
N PRO A 34 -50.56 -17.38 -6.26
CA PRO A 34 -51.11 -16.95 -4.97
C PRO A 34 -50.33 -17.54 -3.79
N SER A 35 -50.21 -16.73 -2.73
CA SER A 35 -49.59 -17.09 -1.46
C SER A 35 -50.35 -18.19 -0.71
N PRO A 36 -49.66 -19.15 -0.05
CA PRO A 36 -50.31 -20.07 0.88
C PRO A 36 -50.51 -19.44 2.29
N PRO A 37 -51.53 -19.88 3.04
CA PRO A 37 -51.91 -19.33 4.36
C PRO A 37 -50.96 -19.76 5.51
N PRO A 38 -51.02 -19.10 6.68
CA PRO A 38 -50.09 -19.36 7.77
C PRO A 38 -50.45 -20.65 8.51
N ALA A 39 -49.50 -21.58 8.58
CA ALA A 39 -49.60 -22.73 9.47
C ALA A 39 -49.01 -22.38 10.85
N THR A 40 -49.91 -22.22 11.82
CA THR A 40 -49.60 -22.35 13.25
C THR A 40 -49.43 -23.83 13.60
N THR A 41 -48.25 -24.28 13.97
CA THR A 41 -48.12 -25.45 14.86
C THR A 41 -46.80 -25.42 15.60
N SER A 42 -46.92 -25.51 16.92
CA SER A 42 -45.87 -25.57 17.92
C SER A 42 -44.92 -26.76 17.72
N ALA A 43 -43.62 -26.52 17.91
CA ALA A 43 -42.60 -27.55 18.06
C ALA A 43 -41.69 -27.20 19.28
N PRO A 44 -41.18 -28.22 19.99
CA PRO A 44 -40.72 -28.14 21.39
C PRO A 44 -39.35 -27.44 21.54
N PRO A 45 -38.98 -26.99 22.75
CA PRO A 45 -37.76 -26.23 22.96
C PRO A 45 -36.51 -27.09 22.66
N PRO A 46 -35.49 -26.55 21.97
CA PRO A 46 -34.23 -27.25 21.84
C PRO A 46 -33.50 -27.25 23.19
N ALA A 47 -32.97 -28.43 23.51
CA ALA A 47 -32.22 -28.74 24.72
C ALA A 47 -31.09 -27.72 24.99
N THR A 48 -31.01 -27.31 26.24
CA THR A 48 -29.83 -26.70 26.84
C THR A 48 -28.70 -27.71 26.90
N ASP A 49 -27.90 -27.80 25.84
CA ASP A 49 -26.56 -28.36 25.92
C ASP A 49 -25.68 -27.34 26.64
N THR A 50 -25.52 -27.61 27.94
CA THR A 50 -24.50 -27.02 28.79
C THR A 50 -23.18 -27.68 28.41
N PRO A 51 -22.21 -26.97 27.80
CA PRO A 51 -20.85 -27.47 27.83
C PRO A 51 -20.38 -27.43 29.28
N ASP A 52 -20.00 -28.61 29.77
CA ASP A 52 -19.37 -28.85 31.06
C ASP A 52 -18.41 -27.71 31.43
N ALA A 53 -18.57 -27.26 32.67
CA ALA A 53 -17.62 -26.43 33.39
C ALA A 53 -16.28 -27.18 33.54
N GLY A 54 -15.50 -27.21 32.46
CA GLY A 54 -14.07 -27.46 32.50
C GLY A 54 -13.42 -26.24 33.12
N ALA A 55 -13.26 -26.27 34.44
CA ALA A 55 -12.41 -25.42 35.27
C ALA A 55 -12.09 -24.05 34.64
N ALA A 56 -12.90 -23.05 34.97
CA ALA A 56 -12.42 -21.68 34.99
C ALA A 56 -11.21 -21.66 35.93
N ALA A 57 -10.03 -21.82 35.35
CA ALA A 57 -8.79 -21.41 35.97
C ALA A 57 -8.98 -19.91 36.21
N THR A 58 -9.39 -19.57 37.43
CA THR A 58 -9.24 -18.23 38.00
C THR A 58 -7.83 -17.77 37.66
N SER A 59 -7.72 -16.90 36.65
CA SER A 59 -6.46 -16.21 36.36
C SER A 59 -6.02 -15.55 37.66
N PRO A 60 -4.86 -15.91 38.21
CA PRO A 60 -4.35 -15.20 39.38
C PRO A 60 -4.13 -13.74 38.98
N ALA A 61 -4.55 -12.84 39.87
CA ALA A 61 -4.35 -11.40 39.76
C ALA A 61 -2.89 -11.10 39.38
N GLY A 62 -2.69 -10.37 38.28
CA GLY A 62 -1.37 -10.07 37.70
C GLY A 62 -1.05 -10.82 36.39
N SER A 63 -2.07 -11.30 35.66
CA SER A 63 -1.93 -12.10 34.45
C SER A 63 -1.02 -11.44 33.40
N ARG A 64 0.20 -11.96 33.33
CA ARG A 64 1.13 -11.74 32.23
C ARG A 64 0.41 -11.91 30.89
N ARG A 65 0.64 -10.98 29.98
CA ARG A 65 0.09 -10.92 28.64
C ARG A 65 1.15 -10.47 27.66
N VAL A 66 1.25 -11.14 26.52
CA VAL A 66 2.06 -10.69 25.39
C VAL A 66 1.41 -9.45 24.74
N VAL A 67 2.15 -8.35 24.65
CA VAL A 67 1.72 -7.09 24.00
C VAL A 67 2.48 -6.78 22.72
N ALA A 68 3.61 -7.46 22.49
CA ALA A 68 4.33 -7.46 21.23
C ALA A 68 5.12 -8.75 21.05
N ILE A 69 5.41 -9.08 19.80
CA ILE A 69 6.18 -10.24 19.39
C ILE A 69 7.08 -9.90 18.20
N ASP A 70 8.27 -10.46 18.20
CA ASP A 70 9.21 -10.50 17.08
C ASP A 70 9.76 -11.94 16.97
N VAL A 71 9.34 -12.64 15.92
CA VAL A 71 9.74 -14.01 15.64
C VAL A 71 10.56 -14.00 14.37
N SER A 72 11.76 -14.56 14.43
CA SER A 72 12.59 -14.83 13.25
C SER A 72 12.78 -16.33 13.11
N SER A 73 12.60 -16.86 11.90
CA SER A 73 13.06 -18.20 11.58
C SER A 73 13.38 -18.39 10.09
N LYS A 74 14.57 -18.93 9.79
CA LYS A 74 15.00 -19.33 8.44
C LYS A 74 14.77 -18.24 7.37
N GLY A 75 15.14 -17.00 7.69
CA GLY A 75 14.96 -15.85 6.78
C GLY A 75 13.54 -15.28 6.74
N ASN A 76 12.59 -15.86 7.46
CA ASN A 76 11.28 -15.25 7.70
C ASN A 76 11.28 -14.50 9.03
N ARG A 77 10.56 -13.39 9.10
CA ARG A 77 10.36 -12.65 10.34
C ARG A 77 8.91 -12.17 10.43
N LEU A 78 8.28 -12.31 11.59
CA LEU A 78 6.99 -11.71 11.89
C LEU A 78 7.15 -10.79 13.10
N VAL A 79 6.68 -9.55 12.97
CA VAL A 79 6.62 -8.57 14.04
C VAL A 79 5.19 -8.08 14.20
N ALA A 80 4.65 -8.19 15.41
CA ALA A 80 3.37 -7.60 15.77
C ALA A 80 3.51 -6.88 17.12
N SER A 81 2.90 -5.70 17.23
CA SER A 81 2.81 -4.96 18.49
C SER A 81 1.39 -4.44 18.63
N GLY A 82 0.92 -4.16 19.85
CA GLY A 82 -0.48 -3.86 20.21
C GLY A 82 -1.25 -2.78 19.41
N GLY A 83 -0.66 -2.22 18.35
CA GLY A 83 -1.37 -1.54 17.26
C GLY A 83 -2.10 -2.51 16.31
N PRO A 84 -2.69 -1.97 15.21
CA PRO A 84 -3.57 -2.73 14.32
C PRO A 84 -2.84 -3.48 13.20
N CYS A 85 -1.50 -3.46 13.18
CA CYS A 85 -0.72 -3.93 12.04
C CYS A 85 0.31 -5.00 12.43
N VAL A 86 0.56 -5.89 11.47
CA VAL A 86 1.59 -6.94 11.53
C VAL A 86 2.56 -6.76 10.37
N GLU A 87 3.84 -6.87 10.65
CA GLU A 87 4.90 -6.90 9.64
C GLU A 87 5.38 -8.34 9.44
N ILE A 88 5.47 -8.78 8.19
CA ILE A 88 5.99 -10.09 7.79
C ILE A 88 7.09 -9.83 6.77
N THR A 89 8.31 -10.20 7.11
CA THR A 89 9.47 -10.09 6.23
C THR A 89 9.92 -11.48 5.81
N ARG A 90 10.32 -11.62 4.55
CA ARG A 90 10.93 -12.83 4.00
C ARG A 90 12.17 -12.43 3.23
N ALA A 91 13.31 -12.96 3.62
CA ALA A 91 14.55 -12.84 2.87
C ALA A 91 14.98 -14.22 2.40
N GLY A 92 15.51 -14.29 1.19
CA GLY A 92 16.02 -15.52 0.62
C GLY A 92 17.05 -15.26 -0.47
N ARG A 93 17.60 -16.34 -1.01
CA ARG A 93 18.49 -16.33 -2.17
C ARG A 93 18.06 -17.46 -3.10
N ASP A 94 17.86 -17.15 -4.37
CA ASP A 94 17.72 -18.14 -5.43
C ASP A 94 19.07 -18.29 -6.16
N ASP A 95 19.12 -19.15 -7.18
CA ASP A 95 20.36 -19.43 -7.94
C ASP A 95 20.93 -18.19 -8.67
N VAL A 96 20.15 -17.11 -8.77
CA VAL A 96 20.43 -15.94 -9.61
C VAL A 96 20.62 -14.67 -8.78
N SER A 97 19.96 -14.53 -7.62
CA SER A 97 19.96 -13.31 -6.82
C SER A 97 19.41 -13.50 -5.40
N ALA A 98 19.76 -12.56 -4.50
CA ALA A 98 19.05 -12.41 -3.24
C ALA A 98 17.71 -11.70 -3.47
N PHE A 99 16.72 -12.00 -2.63
CA PHE A 99 15.44 -11.30 -2.62
C PHE A 99 15.01 -10.95 -1.21
N SER A 100 14.24 -9.87 -1.10
CA SER A 100 13.64 -9.42 0.16
C SER A 100 12.21 -8.95 -0.06
N GLU A 101 11.28 -9.59 0.65
CA GLU A 101 9.86 -9.26 0.66
C GLU A 101 9.48 -8.72 2.04
N LYS A 102 8.77 -7.60 2.08
CA LYS A 102 8.19 -7.04 3.30
C LYS A 102 6.71 -6.82 3.10
N HIS A 103 5.89 -7.46 3.93
CA HIS A 103 4.45 -7.31 3.96
C HIS A 103 4.02 -6.63 5.26
N VAL A 104 3.35 -5.49 5.18
CA VAL A 104 2.72 -4.84 6.33
C VAL A 104 1.21 -4.94 6.19
N ARG A 105 0.54 -5.59 7.14
CA ARG A 105 -0.91 -5.85 7.10
C ARG A 105 -1.60 -5.25 8.31
N CYS A 106 -2.44 -4.25 8.06
CA CYS A 106 -3.26 -3.62 9.09
C CYS A 106 -4.64 -4.27 9.12
N ILE A 107 -4.77 -5.29 9.99
CA ILE A 107 -5.95 -6.18 10.10
C ILE A 107 -6.87 -5.82 11.28
N GLY A 108 -6.58 -4.71 11.96
CA GLY A 108 -7.33 -4.25 13.11
C GLY A 108 -6.81 -4.81 14.43
N ALA A 109 -6.94 -4.00 15.49
CA ALA A 109 -6.39 -4.31 16.82
C ALA A 109 -6.97 -5.59 17.44
N GLY A 110 -8.22 -5.95 17.12
CA GLY A 110 -8.85 -7.19 17.61
C GLY A 110 -8.16 -8.45 17.11
N ARG A 111 -7.85 -8.52 15.80
CA ARG A 111 -7.16 -9.68 15.21
C ARG A 111 -5.70 -9.76 15.65
N VAL A 112 -5.03 -8.61 15.79
CA VAL A 112 -3.67 -8.57 16.34
C VAL A 112 -3.67 -9.04 17.79
N ARG A 113 -4.63 -8.63 18.62
CA ARG A 113 -4.76 -9.16 19.99
C ARG A 113 -4.99 -10.66 20.02
N ALA A 114 -5.87 -11.19 19.17
CA ALA A 114 -6.10 -12.63 19.09
C ALA A 114 -4.81 -13.40 18.77
N LEU A 115 -3.99 -12.90 17.83
CA LEU A 115 -2.65 -13.45 17.58
C LEU A 115 -1.78 -13.40 18.85
N LEU A 116 -1.70 -12.26 19.52
CA LEU A 116 -0.85 -12.11 20.71
C LEU A 116 -1.33 -13.02 21.87
N ASP A 117 -2.64 -13.21 22.02
CA ASP A 117 -3.23 -14.11 23.01
C ASP A 117 -2.96 -15.59 22.64
N ASP A 118 -2.94 -15.96 21.35
CA ASP A 118 -2.51 -17.29 20.88
C ASP A 118 -1.03 -17.55 21.18
N ILE A 119 -0.18 -16.54 21.00
CA ILE A 119 1.23 -16.60 21.35
C ILE A 119 1.41 -16.74 22.86
N ASP A 120 0.68 -15.97 23.66
CA ASP A 120 0.73 -16.04 25.13
C ASP A 120 0.44 -17.47 25.61
N ARG A 121 -0.58 -18.12 25.02
CA ARG A 121 -0.88 -19.54 25.25
C ARG A 121 0.25 -20.46 24.80
N ALA A 122 0.86 -20.21 23.65
CA ALA A 122 1.96 -21.02 23.12
C ALA A 122 3.25 -20.95 23.96
N ILE A 123 3.49 -19.84 24.66
CA ILE A 123 4.67 -19.65 25.53
C ILE A 123 4.40 -19.95 27.01
N GLY A 124 3.16 -20.27 27.39
CA GLY A 124 2.76 -20.41 28.79
C GLY A 124 3.54 -21.46 29.60
N GLY A 125 4.17 -22.43 28.93
CA GLY A 125 5.04 -23.44 29.55
C GLY A 125 6.54 -23.29 29.26
N ALA A 126 6.97 -22.19 28.63
CA ALA A 126 8.35 -22.03 28.18
C ALA A 126 9.23 -21.32 29.22
N SER A 127 10.49 -21.74 29.30
CA SER A 127 11.54 -21.02 30.01
C SER A 127 11.84 -19.71 29.29
N LEU A 128 11.87 -18.61 30.04
CA LEU A 128 12.01 -17.27 29.46
C LEU A 128 13.20 -16.57 30.06
N SER A 129 14.06 -16.07 29.18
CA SER A 129 15.26 -15.34 29.56
C SER A 129 15.08 -13.87 29.23
N GLU A 130 15.32 -12.99 30.19
CA GLU A 130 15.23 -11.54 29.98
C GLU A 130 16.34 -11.05 29.05
N VAL A 131 15.97 -10.18 28.11
CA VAL A 131 16.89 -9.55 27.17
C VAL A 131 17.14 -8.13 27.63
N ALA A 132 18.41 -7.76 27.80
CA ALA A 132 18.78 -6.39 28.13
C ALA A 132 18.21 -5.39 27.10
N PRO A 133 17.71 -4.22 27.53
CA PRO A 133 17.25 -3.18 26.62
C PRO A 133 18.40 -2.75 25.70
N GLY A 134 18.17 -2.77 24.38
CA GLY A 134 19.21 -2.52 23.37
C GLY A 134 20.03 -3.75 22.96
N GLY A 135 19.72 -4.94 23.49
CA GLY A 135 20.33 -6.19 23.05
C GLY A 135 20.11 -6.44 21.54
N ALA A 136 21.12 -7.07 20.91
CA ALA A 136 21.12 -7.46 19.51
C ALA A 136 19.77 -8.08 19.08
N PRO A 137 19.34 -7.95 17.80
CA PRO A 137 18.12 -8.59 17.32
C PRO A 137 18.09 -10.08 17.70
N ALA A 138 16.88 -10.67 17.76
CA ALA A 138 16.74 -12.11 17.98
C ALA A 138 17.78 -12.86 17.11
N GLN A 139 18.44 -13.87 17.68
CA GLN A 139 19.26 -14.80 16.91
C GLN A 139 18.51 -15.21 15.63
N PRO A 140 19.21 -15.60 14.54
CA PRO A 140 18.61 -15.85 13.23
C PRO A 140 17.36 -16.74 13.28
N ASP A 141 17.29 -17.62 14.28
CA ASP A 141 16.08 -18.29 14.74
C ASP A 141 15.81 -17.93 16.21
N GLY A 142 14.66 -17.30 16.50
CA GLY A 142 14.32 -16.92 17.86
C GLY A 142 12.95 -16.26 18.01
N VAL A 143 12.39 -16.40 19.22
CA VAL A 143 11.15 -15.74 19.63
C VAL A 143 11.49 -14.68 20.65
N ARG A 144 11.07 -13.45 20.40
CA ARG A 144 11.12 -12.34 21.33
C ARG A 144 9.70 -11.88 21.60
N VAL A 145 9.31 -11.79 22.87
CA VAL A 145 7.99 -11.26 23.26
C VAL A 145 8.14 -10.13 24.26
N THR A 146 7.24 -9.16 24.19
CA THR A 146 7.08 -8.10 25.18
C THR A 146 5.87 -8.41 26.04
N LEU A 147 6.03 -8.34 27.37
CA LEU A 147 5.01 -8.71 28.35
C LEU A 147 4.48 -7.50 29.14
N ASP A 148 3.25 -7.61 29.62
CA ASP A 148 2.53 -6.72 30.56
C ASP A 148 1.76 -7.60 31.57
N PRO A 149 1.57 -7.33 32.89
CA PRO A 149 1.85 -6.13 33.69
C PRO A 149 3.27 -6.06 34.27
N GLY A 150 3.80 -4.84 34.42
CA GLY A 150 5.10 -4.57 35.05
C GLY A 150 6.12 -3.82 34.18
N GLY A 151 5.66 -3.24 33.06
CA GLY A 151 6.49 -2.54 32.07
C GLY A 151 6.97 -3.47 30.95
N PRO A 152 7.31 -2.93 29.77
CA PRO A 152 7.67 -3.73 28.61
C PRO A 152 8.98 -4.48 28.85
N ARG A 153 8.88 -5.77 29.21
CA ARG A 153 10.04 -6.67 29.33
C ARG A 153 10.14 -7.52 28.09
N THR A 154 11.32 -7.52 27.49
CA THR A 154 11.62 -8.32 26.31
C THR A 154 12.24 -9.63 26.77
N VAL A 155 11.62 -10.75 26.44
CA VAL A 155 12.13 -12.08 26.82
C VAL A 155 12.32 -12.97 25.59
N GLN A 156 13.32 -13.85 25.65
CA GLN A 156 13.52 -14.92 24.66
C GLN A 156 12.89 -16.22 25.13
N ALA A 157 12.26 -16.94 24.21
CA ALA A 157 11.63 -18.24 24.45
C ALA A 157 12.13 -19.29 23.43
N PRO A 158 13.40 -19.75 23.54
CA PRO A 158 13.98 -20.67 22.56
C PRO A 158 13.20 -22.00 22.49
N ASP A 159 12.78 -22.52 23.64
CA ASP A 159 12.01 -23.78 23.72
C ASP A 159 10.59 -23.64 23.15
N ALA A 160 10.06 -22.41 23.10
CA ALA A 160 8.74 -22.11 22.55
C ALA A 160 8.76 -21.93 21.02
N LEU A 161 9.93 -21.84 20.39
CA LEU A 161 10.06 -21.48 18.97
C LEU A 161 9.22 -22.37 18.07
N ARG A 162 9.16 -23.68 18.35
CA ARG A 162 8.34 -24.62 17.54
C ARG A 162 6.84 -24.32 17.65
N ALA A 163 6.34 -24.08 18.86
CA ALA A 163 4.92 -23.80 19.11
C ALA A 163 4.53 -22.44 18.53
N VAL A 164 5.34 -21.42 18.78
CA VAL A 164 5.15 -20.07 18.25
C VAL A 164 5.23 -20.04 16.72
N ASN A 165 6.19 -20.73 16.11
CA ASN A 165 6.28 -20.82 14.64
C ASN A 165 5.03 -21.47 14.05
N LYS A 166 4.42 -22.46 14.72
CA LYS A 166 3.16 -23.06 14.23
C LYS A 166 2.02 -22.04 14.20
N VAL A 167 1.87 -21.24 15.26
CA VAL A 167 0.88 -20.16 15.32
C VAL A 167 1.17 -19.10 14.26
N VAL A 168 2.42 -18.63 14.18
CA VAL A 168 2.86 -17.62 13.22
C VAL A 168 2.68 -18.06 11.78
N GLU A 169 3.05 -19.30 11.43
CA GLU A 169 2.95 -19.79 10.06
C GLU A 169 1.50 -20.01 9.64
N SER A 170 0.66 -20.53 10.55
CA SER A 170 -0.78 -20.61 10.33
C SER A 170 -1.38 -19.22 10.09
N PHE A 171 -1.06 -18.26 10.96
CA PHE A 171 -1.55 -16.89 10.85
C PHE A 171 -1.05 -16.19 9.59
N ARG A 172 0.23 -16.36 9.24
CA ARG A 172 0.83 -15.85 8.01
C ARG A 172 0.13 -16.42 6.78
N SER A 173 -0.09 -17.73 6.72
CA SER A 173 -0.77 -18.39 5.60
C SER A 173 -2.18 -17.81 5.41
N THR A 174 -2.93 -17.62 6.50
CA THR A 174 -4.23 -16.93 6.46
C THR A 174 -4.10 -15.48 6.01
N LEU A 175 -3.16 -14.71 6.55
CA LEU A 175 -3.00 -13.29 6.19
C LEU A 175 -2.58 -13.06 4.74
N LEU A 176 -1.74 -13.93 4.20
CA LEU A 176 -1.25 -13.83 2.82
C LEU A 176 -2.29 -14.34 1.81
N SER A 177 -3.16 -15.27 2.21
CA SER A 177 -4.27 -15.74 1.37
C SER A 177 -5.47 -14.79 1.36
N GLU A 178 -5.69 -14.05 2.45
CA GLU A 178 -6.68 -12.98 2.50
C GLU A 178 -6.21 -11.81 1.61
N ARG A 179 -6.83 -11.61 0.44
CA ARG A 179 -6.77 -10.28 -0.18
C ARG A 179 -7.55 -9.29 0.70
N PRO A 180 -7.08 -8.05 0.87
CA PRO A 180 -7.88 -7.02 1.54
C PRO A 180 -9.26 -7.00 0.88
N ARG A 181 -10.31 -7.12 1.69
CA ARG A 181 -11.65 -7.18 1.12
C ARG A 181 -11.93 -5.82 0.51
N VAL A 182 -12.04 -5.79 -0.82
CA VAL A 182 -12.60 -4.65 -1.53
C VAL A 182 -14.06 -4.60 -1.11
N GLY A 183 -14.38 -3.74 -0.14
CA GLY A 183 -15.74 -3.62 0.36
C GLY A 183 -16.70 -3.17 -0.75
N ARG A 184 -18.00 -3.34 -0.51
CA ARG A 184 -19.02 -3.05 -1.53
C ARG A 184 -18.97 -1.58 -1.96
N PRO A 185 -19.06 -1.30 -3.27
CA PRO A 185 -19.06 0.07 -3.77
C PRO A 185 -20.24 0.86 -3.21
N VAL A 186 -19.98 2.09 -2.78
CA VAL A 186 -21.05 3.03 -2.41
C VAL A 186 -21.76 3.51 -3.67
N ALA A 187 -23.09 3.39 -3.72
CA ALA A 187 -23.88 3.73 -4.91
C ALA A 187 -23.65 5.20 -5.34
N GLY A 188 -23.35 5.42 -6.62
CA GLY A 188 -23.20 6.75 -7.24
C GLY A 188 -21.84 7.44 -7.06
N GLY A 189 -20.94 6.90 -6.23
CA GLY A 189 -19.61 7.44 -5.94
C GLY A 189 -18.47 6.78 -6.71
N TRP A 190 -17.25 7.28 -6.49
CA TRP A 190 -16.02 6.61 -6.93
C TRP A 190 -15.85 5.31 -6.15
N THR A 191 -15.57 4.21 -6.87
CA THR A 191 -15.47 2.86 -6.32
C THR A 191 -14.05 2.49 -5.97
N SER A 192 -13.07 2.97 -6.76
CA SER A 192 -11.65 2.85 -6.43
C SER A 192 -10.79 3.94 -7.08
N LEU A 193 -9.59 4.10 -6.54
CA LEU A 193 -8.49 4.91 -7.05
C LEU A 193 -7.27 4.01 -7.16
N ARG A 194 -6.66 3.93 -8.34
CA ARG A 194 -5.40 3.24 -8.56
C ARG A 194 -4.34 4.18 -9.08
N VAL A 195 -3.17 4.17 -8.48
CA VAL A 195 -1.98 4.92 -8.86
C VAL A 195 -0.93 3.91 -9.30
N MET A 196 -0.43 4.02 -10.53
CA MET A 196 0.64 3.19 -11.05
C MET A 196 1.73 4.07 -11.63
N GLY A 197 3.00 3.73 -11.43
CA GLY A 197 4.09 4.43 -12.09
C GLY A 197 5.47 4.02 -11.59
N PRO A 198 6.54 4.69 -12.07
CA PRO A 198 7.86 4.47 -11.54
C PRO A 198 7.90 4.91 -10.08
N ALA A 199 8.57 4.12 -9.25
CA ALA A 199 8.88 4.50 -7.89
C ALA A 199 10.16 5.34 -7.89
N ALA A 200 10.09 6.56 -7.36
CA ALA A 200 11.24 7.43 -7.13
C ALA A 200 12.00 7.03 -5.85
N LEU A 201 12.28 5.72 -5.72
CA LEU A 201 12.95 5.17 -4.55
C LEU A 201 14.30 5.86 -4.41
N ALA A 202 14.66 6.20 -3.16
CA ALA A 202 15.87 6.96 -2.82
C ALA A 202 17.12 6.46 -3.59
N GLY A 203 17.38 7.04 -4.76
CA GLY A 203 18.53 6.71 -5.61
C GLY A 203 18.44 5.45 -6.49
N ARG A 204 17.26 4.84 -6.72
CA ARG A 204 17.14 3.63 -7.58
C ARG A 204 16.49 3.95 -8.92
N ALA A 205 17.06 3.41 -9.99
CA ALA A 205 16.61 3.66 -11.36
C ALA A 205 15.36 2.83 -11.74
N ASP A 206 15.19 1.64 -11.14
CA ASP A 206 14.18 0.66 -11.55
C ASP A 206 13.28 0.27 -10.36
N GLY A 207 12.11 0.90 -10.30
CA GLY A 207 11.06 0.53 -9.36
C GLY A 207 9.67 0.86 -9.90
N VAL A 208 8.68 0.08 -9.49
CA VAL A 208 7.26 0.24 -9.82
C VAL A 208 6.49 0.41 -8.52
N LEU A 209 5.67 1.45 -8.47
CA LEU A 209 4.70 1.71 -7.42
C LEU A 209 3.30 1.43 -7.97
N ASP A 210 2.52 0.66 -7.22
CA ASP A 210 1.11 0.40 -7.48
C ASP A 210 0.33 0.60 -6.17
N VAL A 211 -0.60 1.54 -6.15
CA VAL A 211 -1.44 1.82 -4.98
C VAL A 211 -2.88 1.73 -5.40
N GLU A 212 -3.68 0.96 -4.70
CA GLU A 212 -5.12 0.84 -4.89
C GLU A 212 -5.84 1.16 -3.59
N ILE A 213 -6.83 2.05 -3.65
CA ILE A 213 -7.75 2.34 -2.55
C ILE A 213 -9.17 2.15 -3.05
N THR A 214 -9.99 1.49 -2.25
CA THR A 214 -11.38 1.17 -2.62
C THR A 214 -12.35 1.82 -1.65
N SER A 215 -13.52 2.22 -2.16
CA SER A 215 -14.60 2.85 -1.37
C SER A 215 -15.08 1.98 -0.22
N GLY A 216 -14.91 0.67 -0.35
CA GLY A 216 -15.18 -0.31 0.67
C GLY A 216 -14.20 -0.37 1.84
N GLY A 217 -13.20 0.51 1.88
CA GLY A 217 -12.25 0.62 2.99
C GLY A 217 -10.93 -0.13 2.78
N GLY A 218 -10.86 -1.06 1.81
CA GLY A 218 -9.64 -1.77 1.50
C GLY A 218 -8.62 -0.88 0.79
N TYR A 219 -7.37 -0.95 1.21
CA TYR A 219 -6.24 -0.37 0.47
C TYR A 219 -5.08 -1.36 0.35
N VAL A 220 -4.36 -1.27 -0.76
CA VAL A 220 -3.11 -1.96 -1.04
C VAL A 220 -2.13 -0.94 -1.60
N CYS A 221 -0.89 -1.03 -1.17
CA CYS A 221 0.26 -0.46 -1.84
C CYS A 221 1.26 -1.58 -2.09
N GLU A 222 1.77 -1.64 -3.31
CA GLU A 222 2.86 -2.49 -3.70
C GLU A 222 3.98 -1.64 -4.29
N LEU A 223 5.20 -1.92 -3.85
CA LEU A 223 6.41 -1.30 -4.30
C LEU A 223 7.38 -2.41 -4.69
N VAL A 224 7.66 -2.51 -5.98
CA VAL A 224 8.61 -3.48 -6.54
C VAL A 224 9.83 -2.72 -6.98
N SER A 225 11.02 -3.18 -6.64
CA SER A 225 12.28 -2.58 -7.09
C SER A 225 13.35 -3.62 -7.32
N ARG A 226 14.36 -3.25 -8.11
CA ARG A 226 15.57 -4.05 -8.27
C ARG A 226 16.78 -3.15 -8.06
N ASP A 227 17.75 -3.64 -7.30
CA ASP A 227 19.04 -2.99 -7.09
C ASP A 227 20.17 -4.03 -7.16
N ASP A 228 21.40 -3.61 -6.89
CA ASP A 228 22.59 -4.47 -6.86
C ASP A 228 22.52 -5.56 -5.78
N GLN A 229 21.62 -5.41 -4.80
CA GLN A 229 21.34 -6.40 -3.76
C GLN A 229 20.23 -7.38 -4.16
N GLY A 230 19.58 -7.16 -5.31
CA GLY A 230 18.60 -8.05 -5.91
C GLY A 230 17.19 -7.44 -6.00
N ALA A 231 16.19 -8.31 -6.12
CA ALA A 231 14.79 -7.87 -6.21
C ALA A 231 14.21 -7.62 -4.81
N SER A 232 13.54 -6.49 -4.63
CA SER A 232 12.80 -6.17 -3.42
C SER A 232 11.34 -5.90 -3.73
N ARG A 233 10.45 -6.51 -2.94
CA ARG A 233 9.01 -6.28 -2.99
C ARG A 233 8.53 -5.84 -1.62
N GLN A 234 7.88 -4.70 -1.55
CA GLN A 234 7.23 -4.22 -0.34
C GLN A 234 5.74 -4.10 -0.62
N THR A 235 4.94 -4.85 0.12
CA THR A 235 3.48 -4.75 0.04
C THR A 235 2.96 -4.25 1.37
N GLN A 236 2.08 -3.27 1.33
CA GLN A 236 1.30 -2.86 2.47
C GLN A 236 -0.17 -2.94 2.13
N GLY A 237 -1.00 -3.39 3.06
CA GLY A 237 -2.43 -3.33 2.87
C GLY A 237 -3.16 -3.30 4.19
N GLY A 238 -4.41 -2.87 4.15
CA GLY A 238 -5.24 -2.81 5.34
C GLY A 238 -6.65 -2.41 5.01
N GLU A 239 -7.44 -2.25 6.06
CA GLU A 239 -8.82 -1.82 6.00
C GLU A 239 -8.98 -0.54 6.83
N VAL A 240 -9.67 0.45 6.25
CA VAL A 240 -10.22 1.62 6.94
C VAL A 240 -11.74 1.56 6.88
N THR A 241 -12.43 2.43 7.62
CA THR A 241 -13.89 2.45 7.50
C THR A 241 -14.32 2.92 6.10
N PRO A 242 -15.43 2.41 5.55
CA PRO A 242 -15.94 2.84 4.24
C PRO A 242 -16.15 4.35 4.11
N GLU A 243 -16.50 5.02 5.21
CA GLU A 243 -16.70 6.47 5.26
C GLU A 243 -15.38 7.21 5.01
N VAL A 244 -14.31 6.79 5.68
CA VAL A 244 -12.97 7.38 5.52
C VAL A 244 -12.45 7.16 4.10
N ALA A 245 -12.65 5.96 3.54
CA ALA A 245 -12.24 5.67 2.17
C ALA A 245 -13.05 6.46 1.13
N SER A 246 -14.36 6.56 1.31
CA SER A 246 -15.24 7.29 0.40
C SER A 246 -14.96 8.79 0.42
N GLU A 247 -14.69 9.35 1.60
CA GLU A 247 -14.26 10.74 1.76
C GLU A 247 -12.94 11.00 1.03
N LEU A 248 -11.96 10.09 1.16
CA LEU A 248 -10.70 10.19 0.42
C LEU A 248 -10.94 10.17 -1.09
N LEU A 249 -11.69 9.19 -1.60
CA LEU A 249 -11.94 9.07 -3.03
C LEU A 249 -12.66 10.32 -3.54
N GLY A 250 -13.63 10.82 -2.78
CA GLY A 250 -14.30 12.09 -3.04
C GLY A 250 -13.32 13.25 -3.16
N ARG A 251 -12.40 13.42 -2.20
CA ARG A 251 -11.40 14.51 -2.25
C ARG A 251 -10.39 14.35 -3.38
N ALA A 252 -9.82 13.15 -3.54
CA ALA A 252 -8.79 12.85 -4.53
C ALA A 252 -9.32 12.99 -5.97
N LEU A 253 -10.60 12.69 -6.17
CA LEU A 253 -11.24 12.65 -7.48
C LEU A 253 -12.31 13.73 -7.68
N ALA A 254 -12.46 14.69 -6.75
CA ALA A 254 -13.46 15.76 -6.84
C ALA A 254 -13.35 16.55 -8.16
N ASN A 255 -12.11 16.83 -8.57
CA ASN A 255 -11.79 17.58 -9.78
C ASN A 255 -11.11 16.70 -10.84
N ALA A 256 -11.45 15.41 -10.84
CA ALA A 256 -10.95 14.45 -11.80
C ALA A 256 -11.37 14.85 -13.22
N LYS A 257 -10.40 15.26 -14.05
CA LYS A 257 -10.63 15.44 -15.48
C LYS A 257 -10.06 14.25 -16.24
N PRO A 258 -10.81 13.68 -17.20
CA PRO A 258 -10.26 12.63 -18.05
C PRO A 258 -9.07 13.17 -18.83
N SER A 259 -8.00 12.38 -18.93
CA SER A 259 -6.89 12.66 -19.83
C SER A 259 -7.27 12.29 -21.25
N THR A 260 -7.06 13.20 -22.19
CA THR A 260 -7.02 12.91 -23.63
C THR A 260 -5.58 12.67 -24.13
N ALA A 261 -4.59 12.97 -23.28
CA ALA A 261 -3.18 12.73 -23.56
C ALA A 261 -2.81 11.26 -23.26
N PRO A 262 -1.82 10.70 -23.99
CA PRO A 262 -1.28 9.38 -23.66
C PRO A 262 -0.80 9.33 -22.20
N PRO A 263 -0.89 8.17 -21.54
CA PRO A 263 -0.51 8.03 -20.15
C PRO A 263 0.96 8.43 -19.96
N GLY A 264 1.19 9.33 -19.00
CA GLY A 264 2.53 9.69 -18.56
C GLY A 264 3.19 8.55 -17.76
N PRO A 265 4.41 8.77 -17.25
CA PRO A 265 5.11 7.75 -16.46
C PRO A 265 4.30 7.33 -15.22
N VAL A 266 3.54 8.27 -14.64
CA VAL A 266 2.59 7.99 -13.57
C VAL A 266 1.18 8.07 -14.13
N THR A 267 0.44 6.98 -13.97
CA THR A 267 -0.97 6.86 -14.34
C THR A 267 -1.80 6.80 -13.07
N VAL A 268 -2.78 7.71 -12.95
CA VAL A 268 -3.80 7.62 -11.91
C VAL A 268 -5.13 7.32 -12.60
N ARG A 269 -5.84 6.32 -12.09
CA ARG A 269 -7.09 5.83 -12.62
C ARG A 269 -8.13 5.80 -11.51
N GLY A 270 -9.22 6.54 -11.68
CA GLY A 270 -10.41 6.39 -10.86
C GLY A 270 -11.38 5.40 -11.51
N LEU A 271 -12.09 4.61 -10.71
CA LEU A 271 -13.25 3.86 -11.16
C LEU A 271 -14.51 4.44 -10.53
N LYS A 272 -15.55 4.64 -11.35
CA LYS A 272 -16.89 5.08 -10.91
C LYS A 272 -17.91 4.09 -11.49
N GLY A 273 -18.44 3.20 -10.64
CA GLY A 273 -19.11 1.99 -11.12
C GLY A 273 -18.12 1.10 -11.87
N GLU A 274 -18.47 0.71 -13.10
CA GLU A 274 -17.58 -0.04 -14.01
C GLU A 274 -16.74 0.87 -14.93
N ALA A 275 -17.07 2.16 -14.99
CA ALA A 275 -16.38 3.11 -15.85
C ALA A 275 -15.04 3.51 -15.24
N ALA A 276 -13.98 3.34 -16.01
CA ALA A 276 -12.64 3.76 -15.64
C ALA A 276 -12.27 5.10 -16.28
N THR A 277 -11.68 5.99 -15.49
CA THR A 277 -11.20 7.30 -15.94
C THR A 277 -9.73 7.45 -15.61
N VAL A 278 -8.89 7.58 -16.63
CA VAL A 278 -7.49 8.00 -16.46
C VAL A 278 -7.47 9.51 -16.28
N LEU A 279 -6.78 9.96 -15.23
CA LEU A 279 -6.75 11.36 -14.82
C LEU A 279 -5.74 12.18 -15.63
N ALA A 280 -6.12 13.42 -15.96
CA ALA A 280 -5.22 14.41 -16.52
C ALA A 280 -4.11 14.79 -15.53
N PRO A 281 -2.93 15.25 -16.00
CA PRO A 281 -1.76 15.49 -15.14
C PRO A 281 -2.01 16.39 -13.92
N ALA A 282 -2.80 17.46 -14.07
CA ALA A 282 -3.14 18.35 -12.95
C ALA A 282 -3.97 17.64 -11.87
N SER A 283 -4.90 16.76 -12.26
CA SER A 283 -5.69 15.95 -11.34
C SER A 283 -4.85 14.81 -10.72
N THR A 284 -3.84 14.32 -11.44
CA THR A 284 -2.88 13.32 -10.94
C THR A 284 -2.12 13.81 -9.72
N THR A 285 -1.53 15.02 -9.73
CA THR A 285 -0.79 15.56 -8.57
C THR A 285 -1.68 15.67 -7.33
N ALA A 286 -2.88 16.24 -7.47
CA ALA A 286 -3.82 16.37 -6.35
C ALA A 286 -4.26 15.00 -5.79
N ALA A 287 -4.49 14.02 -6.67
CA ALA A 287 -4.83 12.66 -6.27
C ALA A 287 -3.67 11.98 -5.54
N LEU A 288 -2.43 12.16 -5.98
CA LEU A 288 -1.23 11.62 -5.32
C LEU A 288 -1.06 12.20 -3.91
N ASP A 289 -1.20 13.52 -3.74
CA ASP A 289 -1.08 14.18 -2.44
C ASP A 289 -2.16 13.74 -1.44
N ALA A 290 -3.41 13.62 -1.92
CA ALA A 290 -4.51 13.10 -1.11
C ALA A 290 -4.24 11.65 -0.67
N THR A 291 -3.79 10.80 -1.60
CA THR A 291 -3.45 9.39 -1.35
C THR A 291 -2.30 9.29 -0.35
N ALA A 292 -1.24 10.08 -0.51
CA ALA A 292 -0.08 10.07 0.38
C ALA A 292 -0.42 10.56 1.80
N THR A 293 -1.28 11.57 1.91
CA THR A 293 -1.77 12.08 3.19
C THR A 293 -2.55 11.01 3.94
N PHE A 294 -3.41 10.27 3.25
CA PHE A 294 -4.13 9.15 3.83
C PHE A 294 -3.23 8.02 4.26
N LEU A 295 -2.32 7.58 3.37
CA LEU A 295 -1.39 6.52 3.74
C LEU A 295 -0.57 6.95 4.96
N THR A 296 -0.17 8.21 5.10
CA THR A 296 0.52 8.69 6.31
C THR A 296 -0.31 8.46 7.57
N LYS A 297 -1.61 8.81 7.54
CA LYS A 297 -2.53 8.59 8.68
C LYS A 297 -2.77 7.11 8.94
N ALA A 298 -2.78 6.29 7.90
CA ALA A 298 -2.93 4.84 8.01
C ALA A 298 -1.63 4.11 8.41
N GLY A 299 -0.54 4.82 8.76
CA GLY A 299 0.76 4.21 9.08
C GLY A 299 1.46 3.61 7.86
N GLY A 300 1.22 4.19 6.69
CA GLY A 300 1.63 3.76 5.36
C GLY A 300 3.11 3.98 5.06
N ALA A 301 3.89 2.91 4.92
CA ALA A 301 5.26 2.93 4.40
C ALA A 301 5.36 3.54 2.99
N CYS A 302 4.32 3.36 2.17
CA CYS A 302 4.28 3.93 0.82
C CYS A 302 3.96 5.43 0.75
N ALA A 303 3.56 6.05 1.86
CA ALA A 303 3.20 7.46 1.87
C ALA A 303 4.37 8.35 1.44
N ALA A 304 5.58 8.04 1.92
CA ALA A 304 6.79 8.77 1.54
C ALA A 304 7.07 8.64 0.03
N GLU A 305 6.82 7.46 -0.53
CA GLU A 305 7.09 7.18 -1.94
C GLU A 305 6.08 7.87 -2.86
N LEU A 306 4.78 7.82 -2.52
CA LEU A 306 3.77 8.59 -3.23
C LEU A 306 4.07 10.09 -3.22
N ARG A 307 4.55 10.66 -2.10
CA ARG A 307 4.97 12.07 -2.05
C ARG A 307 6.12 12.35 -3.02
N ARG A 308 7.15 11.51 -3.05
CA ARG A 308 8.27 11.68 -4.01
C ARG A 308 7.79 11.60 -5.45
N THR A 309 6.81 10.76 -5.74
CA THR A 309 6.19 10.63 -7.06
C THR A 309 5.32 11.83 -7.41
N ALA A 310 4.64 12.43 -6.42
CA ALA A 310 3.82 13.64 -6.56
C ALA A 310 4.66 14.91 -6.80
N GLU A 311 5.94 14.89 -6.43
CA GLU A 311 6.76 16.08 -6.48
C GLU A 311 6.95 16.64 -7.88
N THR A 312 6.67 17.93 -7.96
CA THR A 312 6.91 18.73 -9.15
C THR A 312 8.43 18.83 -9.43
N PRO A 313 8.84 19.14 -10.66
CA PRO A 313 10.23 19.49 -10.96
C PRO A 313 10.78 20.58 -10.04
N LEU A 314 9.93 21.52 -9.62
CA LEU A 314 10.28 22.57 -8.67
C LEU A 314 10.55 22.02 -7.26
N ASP A 315 9.74 21.08 -6.77
CA ASP A 315 9.96 20.46 -5.45
C ASP A 315 11.21 19.57 -5.44
N LYS A 316 11.48 18.89 -6.56
CA LYS A 316 12.75 18.17 -6.76
C LYS A 316 13.93 19.13 -6.74
N ALA A 317 13.81 20.29 -7.40
CA ALA A 317 14.83 21.33 -7.38
C ALA A 317 15.04 21.92 -5.97
N LYS A 318 13.97 22.15 -5.20
CA LYS A 318 14.04 22.58 -3.78
C LYS A 318 14.89 21.63 -2.96
N ARG A 319 14.62 20.32 -3.05
CA ARG A 319 15.36 19.31 -2.28
C ARG A 319 16.80 19.16 -2.75
N ALA A 320 17.03 19.19 -4.06
CA ALA A 320 18.39 19.17 -4.60
C ALA A 320 19.19 20.40 -4.12
N ALA A 321 18.57 21.58 -4.05
CA ALA A 321 19.19 22.78 -3.52
C ALA A 321 19.49 22.65 -2.01
N ALA A 322 18.54 22.16 -1.22
CA ALA A 322 18.75 21.90 0.21
C ALA A 322 19.86 20.86 0.49
N ALA A 323 20.07 19.91 -0.44
CA ALA A 323 21.12 18.91 -0.37
C ALA A 323 22.46 19.36 -1.01
N GLY A 324 22.58 20.63 -1.46
CA GLY A 324 23.79 21.14 -2.13
C GLY A 324 24.07 20.51 -3.51
N LYS A 325 23.08 19.83 -4.12
CA LYS A 325 23.20 19.15 -5.41
C LYS A 325 22.96 20.11 -6.57
N HIS A 326 23.91 21.00 -6.77
CA HIS A 326 23.80 22.12 -7.70
C HIS A 326 23.57 21.72 -9.17
N ALA A 327 24.20 20.63 -9.63
CA ALA A 327 23.99 20.11 -10.99
C ALA A 327 22.56 19.58 -11.21
N ASP A 328 21.97 18.96 -10.18
CA ASP A 328 20.60 18.43 -10.25
C ASP A 328 19.56 19.55 -10.30
N VAL A 329 19.75 20.61 -9.51
CA VAL A 329 18.90 21.81 -9.56
C VAL A 329 18.88 22.38 -10.98
N ARG A 330 20.05 22.53 -11.61
CA ARG A 330 20.18 23.08 -12.96
C ARG A 330 19.53 22.20 -14.03
N ARG A 331 19.59 20.88 -13.87
CA ARG A 331 18.95 19.91 -14.77
C ARG A 331 17.43 19.88 -14.60
N LEU A 332 16.93 20.04 -13.37
CA LEU A 332 15.50 19.98 -13.05
C LEU A 332 14.77 21.29 -13.40
N LEU A 333 15.46 22.42 -13.27
CA LEU A 333 15.00 23.72 -13.75
C LEU A 333 15.26 23.85 -15.26
N THR A 334 14.52 23.06 -16.06
CA THR A 334 14.53 23.18 -17.52
C THR A 334 14.05 24.57 -17.98
N PRO A 335 14.41 25.01 -19.21
CA PRO A 335 13.95 26.28 -19.77
C PRO A 335 12.44 26.45 -19.67
N SER A 336 11.63 25.40 -19.84
CA SER A 336 10.17 25.44 -19.73
C SER A 336 9.63 25.94 -18.39
N VAL A 337 10.35 25.70 -17.27
CA VAL A 337 10.00 26.21 -15.93
C VAL A 337 10.43 27.68 -15.79
N LEU A 338 11.55 28.06 -16.41
CA LEU A 338 12.08 29.43 -16.42
C LEU A 338 11.42 30.33 -17.49
N GLU A 339 10.79 29.74 -18.50
CA GLU A 339 10.16 30.43 -19.64
C GLU A 339 8.72 30.85 -19.35
N GLY A 340 8.18 30.50 -18.18
CA GLY A 340 6.92 31.06 -17.70
C GLY A 340 5.69 30.62 -18.50
N LYS A 341 5.64 29.37 -18.98
CA LYS A 341 4.37 28.76 -19.43
C LYS A 341 3.51 28.39 -18.23
N GLY A 342 3.11 29.40 -17.46
CA GLY A 342 2.39 29.32 -16.19
C GLY A 342 2.78 30.51 -15.29
N LYS A 343 1.79 31.14 -14.64
CA LYS A 343 2.06 32.16 -13.64
C LYS A 343 2.71 31.48 -12.44
N ALA A 344 4.03 31.58 -12.31
CA ALA A 344 4.72 31.21 -11.08
C ALA A 344 4.28 32.19 -9.98
N ASP A 345 3.95 31.69 -8.79
CA ASP A 345 3.59 32.55 -7.68
C ASP A 345 4.83 33.21 -7.03
N ALA A 346 4.61 34.20 -6.17
CA ALA A 346 5.70 34.96 -5.54
C ALA A 346 6.62 34.07 -4.67
N ALA A 347 6.10 32.98 -4.09
CA ALA A 347 6.88 32.04 -3.29
C ALA A 347 7.78 31.18 -4.19
N GLU A 348 7.27 30.74 -5.34
CA GLU A 348 8.05 30.02 -6.34
C GLU A 348 9.18 30.89 -6.93
N VAL A 349 8.90 32.15 -7.27
CA VAL A 349 9.91 33.09 -7.78
C VAL A 349 11.00 33.36 -6.72
N LYS A 350 10.63 33.56 -5.45
CA LYS A 350 11.59 33.76 -4.37
C LYS A 350 12.52 32.55 -4.20
N LEU A 351 11.96 31.35 -4.35
CA LEU A 351 12.71 30.12 -4.21
C LEU A 351 13.61 29.82 -5.41
N LEU A 352 13.13 30.07 -6.64
CA LEU A 352 13.95 30.00 -7.84
C LEU A 352 15.12 30.99 -7.78
N ARG A 353 14.89 32.21 -7.25
CA ARG A 353 15.95 33.20 -7.00
C ARG A 353 16.99 32.67 -6.02
N ALA A 354 16.56 32.15 -4.87
CA ALA A 354 17.47 31.55 -3.88
C ALA A 354 18.27 30.37 -4.46
N ALA A 355 17.65 29.55 -5.31
CA ALA A 355 18.33 28.47 -6.01
C ALA A 355 19.38 28.98 -7.01
N CYS A 356 19.04 29.98 -7.84
CA CYS A 356 20.00 30.60 -8.76
C CYS A 356 21.17 31.29 -8.01
N GLU A 357 20.90 31.94 -6.87
CA GLU A 357 21.92 32.57 -6.01
C GLU A 357 22.86 31.53 -5.41
N ALA A 358 22.31 30.44 -4.84
CA ALA A 358 23.10 29.34 -4.29
C ALA A 358 23.98 28.66 -5.35
N LEU A 359 23.51 28.62 -6.61
CA LEU A 359 24.26 28.12 -7.76
C LEU A 359 25.33 29.09 -8.30
N LYS A 360 25.31 30.35 -7.87
CA LYS A 360 26.07 31.46 -8.50
C LYS A 360 25.84 31.54 -10.02
N ASP A 361 24.64 31.15 -10.50
CA ASP A 361 24.29 31.17 -11.92
C ASP A 361 23.70 32.53 -12.27
N SER A 362 24.56 33.45 -12.71
CA SER A 362 24.17 34.82 -13.08
C SER A 362 23.16 34.86 -14.24
N LYS A 363 23.21 33.91 -15.18
CA LYS A 363 22.26 33.83 -16.29
C LYS A 363 20.87 33.40 -15.81
N CYS A 364 20.80 32.50 -14.83
CA CYS A 364 19.56 32.11 -14.15
C CYS A 364 18.90 33.32 -13.47
N LEU A 365 19.68 34.12 -12.72
CA LEU A 365 19.17 35.32 -12.04
C LEU A 365 18.66 36.40 -12.99
N ILE A 366 19.37 36.63 -14.10
CA ILE A 366 18.96 37.61 -15.11
C ILE A 366 17.63 37.21 -15.74
N ARG A 367 17.50 35.96 -16.20
CA ARG A 367 16.25 35.47 -16.80
C ARG A 367 15.08 35.51 -15.82
N LEU A 368 15.32 35.20 -14.55
CA LEU A 368 14.29 35.25 -13.52
C LEU A 368 13.77 36.68 -13.31
N LYS A 369 14.68 37.67 -13.26
CA LYS A 369 14.33 39.10 -13.13
C LYS A 369 13.60 39.63 -14.37
N GLU A 370 13.98 39.19 -15.57
CA GLU A 370 13.32 39.62 -16.81
C GLU A 370 11.89 39.10 -16.93
N LYS A 371 11.61 37.89 -16.44
CA LYS A 371 10.30 37.26 -16.53
C LYS A 371 9.39 37.54 -15.33
N HIS A 372 9.98 37.82 -14.18
CA HIS A 372 9.29 38.07 -12.91
C HIS A 372 9.96 39.26 -12.19
N PRO A 373 9.68 40.50 -12.63
CA PRO A 373 10.30 41.71 -12.09
C PRO A 373 10.01 41.94 -10.59
#